data_AF-A0A2V8MUW9-F1
#
_entry.id   AF-A0A2V8MUW9-F1
#
_cell.length_a   1.000
_cell.length_b   1.000
_cell.length_c   1.000
_cell.angle_alpha   90.00
_cell.angle_beta   90.00
_cell.angle_gamma   90.00
#
_symmetry.space_group_name_H-M   'P 1'
#
loop_
_entity.id
_entity.type
_entity.pdbx_description
1 polymer ?
#
loop_
_entity_poly.entity_id
_entity_poly.type
_entity_poly.pdbx_seq_one_letter_code
_entity_poly.pdbx_strand_id
1 'polypeptide(L)'
;MKDNYLWDRSGEGDAEIEELENLLGTLRYQPQPLEIPAGFQVARRRTFFPALAIAAAIALVAAGLGLWLNFNRRPAQRNEVKRITETDQKRTVERQSENKPDNRLARTSAPKKIRKARSTGARNLFASNRTHRHRIETAKPQLSPAEIAEKEQVLTALRLVSAKLNLAQRRTQSAPSLNLIHNQHKIG
;
A
#
# COMPACT_ATOMS: atom_id res chain seq x y z
N MET A 1 23.26 7.18 47.97
CA MET A 1 22.49 8.24 47.28
C MET A 1 21.02 7.84 47.35
N LYS A 2 20.14 8.72 47.85
CA LYS A 2 18.71 8.43 48.03
C LYS A 2 17.97 8.81 46.75
N ASP A 3 17.47 7.82 46.02
CA ASP A 3 16.80 8.03 44.73
C ASP A 3 15.50 8.86 44.84
N ASN A 4 14.92 8.97 46.03
CA ASN A 4 13.66 9.67 46.27
C ASN A 4 13.77 11.18 45.97
N TYR A 5 14.87 11.85 46.33
CA TYR A 5 15.01 13.30 46.16
C TYR A 5 14.89 13.73 44.68
N LEU A 6 15.35 12.90 43.75
CA LEU A 6 15.39 13.22 42.32
C LEU A 6 14.01 13.24 41.65
N TRP A 7 13.00 12.59 42.23
CA TRP A 7 11.69 12.45 41.59
C TRP A 7 10.62 13.34 42.21
N ASP A 8 10.67 13.55 43.52
CA ASP A 8 9.63 14.29 44.25
C ASP A 8 10.17 15.29 45.28
N ARG A 9 11.50 15.46 45.37
CA ARG A 9 12.17 16.29 46.40
C ARG A 9 11.78 15.92 47.83
N SER A 10 11.32 14.70 48.08
CA SER A 10 10.97 14.24 49.42
C SER A 10 12.19 13.56 50.09
N GLY A 11 12.81 14.27 51.05
CA GLY A 11 13.94 13.78 51.85
C GLY A 11 14.97 14.86 52.18
N GLU A 12 15.94 14.53 53.04
CA GLU A 12 17.16 15.33 53.21
C GLU A 12 17.93 15.38 51.89
N GLY A 13 17.96 16.56 51.27
CA GLY A 13 18.77 16.84 50.09
C GLY A 13 20.24 16.96 50.46
N ASP A 14 21.11 16.42 49.61
CA ASP A 14 22.55 16.64 49.74
C ASP A 14 22.85 18.14 49.51
N ALA A 15 23.68 18.75 50.36
CA ALA A 15 23.96 20.19 50.32
C ALA A 15 24.48 20.67 48.95
N GLU A 16 25.25 19.82 48.26
CA GLU A 16 25.77 20.11 46.91
C GLU A 16 24.65 20.19 45.86
N ILE A 17 23.59 19.39 46.00
CA ILE A 17 22.45 19.40 45.09
C ILE A 17 21.62 20.67 45.32
N GLU A 18 21.47 21.11 46.56
CA GLU A 18 20.77 22.36 46.89
C GLU A 18 21.47 23.59 46.28
N GLU A 19 22.80 23.65 46.36
CA GLU A 19 23.59 24.72 45.72
C GLU A 19 23.41 24.73 44.20
N LEU A 20 23.42 23.55 43.57
CA LEU A 20 23.21 23.41 42.13
C LEU A 20 21.77 23.76 41.72
N GLU A 21 20.76 23.34 42.49
CA GLU A 21 19.37 23.72 42.24
C GLU A 21 19.16 25.23 42.37
N ASN A 22 19.86 25.88 43.29
CA ASN A 22 19.79 27.33 43.46
C ASN A 22 20.48 28.07 42.29
N LEU A 23 21.69 27.64 41.90
CA LEU A 23 22.41 28.19 40.74
C LEU A 23 21.61 28.04 39.44
N LEU A 24 21.12 26.82 39.16
CA LEU A 24 20.39 26.51 37.94
C LEU A 24 18.93 26.98 37.99
N GLY A 25 18.38 27.24 39.17
CA GLY A 25 17.04 27.77 39.37
C GLY A 25 16.83 29.12 38.70
N THR A 26 17.89 29.94 38.60
CA THR A 26 17.86 31.23 37.91
C THR A 26 17.72 31.10 36.39
N LEU A 27 18.19 30.00 35.80
CA LEU A 27 18.10 29.70 34.36
C LEU A 27 16.84 28.91 34.00
N ARG A 28 15.96 28.69 34.97
CA ARG A 28 14.75 27.90 34.76
C ARG A 28 13.82 28.63 33.79
N TYR A 29 13.24 27.88 32.87
CA TYR A 29 12.30 28.39 31.88
C TYR A 29 11.14 29.15 32.57
N GLN A 30 11.05 30.46 32.31
CA GLN A 30 9.89 31.26 32.69
C GLN A 30 8.90 31.25 31.51
N PRO A 31 7.66 30.77 31.73
CA PRO A 31 6.64 30.82 30.69
C PRO A 31 6.23 32.28 30.46
N GLN A 32 6.92 32.95 29.54
CA GLN A 32 6.53 34.26 29.06
C GLN A 32 5.49 34.09 27.94
N PRO A 33 4.37 34.84 27.98
CA PRO A 33 3.41 34.81 26.88
C PRO A 33 4.12 35.23 25.58
N LEU A 34 3.98 34.41 24.53
CA LEU A 34 4.53 34.75 23.23
C LEU A 34 3.83 35.99 22.68
N GLU A 35 4.52 37.12 22.69
CA GLU A 35 4.09 38.34 22.01
C GLU A 35 4.28 38.16 20.49
N ILE A 36 3.22 37.75 19.80
CA ILE A 36 3.22 37.65 18.33
C ILE A 36 3.00 39.05 17.78
N PRO A 37 3.93 39.62 16.98
CA PRO A 37 3.77 40.95 16.41
C PRO A 37 2.52 41.03 15.52
N ALA A 38 1.70 42.06 15.72
CA ALA A 38 0.46 42.27 14.98
C ALA A 38 0.64 42.48 13.46
N GLY A 39 1.88 42.59 12.98
CA GLY A 39 2.22 42.76 11.56
C GLY A 39 2.32 41.46 10.75
N PHE A 40 2.25 40.28 11.37
CA PHE A 40 2.35 39.02 10.63
C PHE A 40 1.03 38.64 9.96
N GLN A 41 0.89 39.05 8.69
CA GLN A 41 -0.15 38.48 7.82
C GLN A 41 0.25 37.06 7.45
N VAL A 42 -0.40 36.07 8.06
CA VAL A 42 -0.33 34.67 7.62
C VAL A 42 -0.92 34.63 6.21
N ALA A 43 -0.06 34.68 5.19
CA ALA A 43 -0.45 34.56 3.81
C ALA A 43 -1.17 33.22 3.63
N ARG A 44 -2.51 33.28 3.58
CA ARG A 44 -3.36 32.13 3.35
C ARG A 44 -3.12 31.70 1.91
N ARG A 45 -2.14 30.84 1.69
CA ARG A 45 -1.81 30.27 0.38
C ARG A 45 -3.09 29.65 -0.16
N ARG A 46 -3.73 30.35 -1.10
CA ARG A 46 -4.94 29.90 -1.78
C ARG A 46 -4.53 28.70 -2.62
N THR A 47 -4.80 27.51 -2.11
CA THR A 47 -4.40 26.25 -2.71
C THR A 47 -5.28 25.95 -3.92
N PHE A 48 -4.96 26.58 -5.06
CA PHE A 48 -5.51 26.19 -6.38
C PHE A 48 -4.92 24.85 -6.90
N PHE A 49 -4.13 24.17 -6.08
CA PHE A 49 -3.47 22.92 -6.42
C PHE A 49 -4.37 21.70 -6.70
N PRO A 50 -5.59 21.53 -6.15
CA PRO A 50 -6.33 20.29 -6.39
C PRO A 50 -6.83 20.20 -7.83
N ALA A 51 -7.24 21.32 -8.44
CA ALA A 51 -7.70 21.33 -9.83
C ALA A 51 -6.55 21.00 -10.81
N LEU A 52 -5.34 21.51 -10.55
CA LEU A 52 -4.16 21.22 -11.36
C LEU A 52 -3.75 19.75 -11.26
N ALA A 53 -3.82 19.16 -10.06
CA ALA A 53 -3.50 17.75 -9.84
C ALA A 53 -4.48 16.81 -10.58
N ILE A 54 -5.77 17.15 -10.61
CA ILE A 54 -6.78 16.39 -11.36
C ILE A 54 -6.50 16.48 -12.86
N ALA A 55 -6.22 17.67 -13.39
CA ALA A 55 -5.90 17.85 -14.81
C ALA A 55 -4.65 17.05 -15.23
N ALA A 56 -3.60 17.07 -14.40
CA ALA A 56 -2.38 16.31 -14.64
C ALA A 56 -2.62 14.79 -14.64
N ALA A 57 -3.45 14.28 -13.72
CA ALA A 57 -3.79 12.87 -13.67
C ALA A 57 -4.54 12.41 -14.93
N ILE A 58 -5.52 13.20 -15.40
CA ILE A 58 -6.26 12.91 -16.63
C ILE A 58 -5.32 12.91 -17.84
N ALA A 59 -4.41 13.88 -17.94
CA ALA A 59 -3.45 13.97 -19.03
C ALA A 59 -2.52 12.74 -19.10
N LEU A 60 -2.04 12.25 -17.95
CA LEU A 60 -1.20 11.04 -17.88
C LEU A 60 -1.95 9.79 -18.30
N VAL A 61 -3.20 9.63 -17.87
CA VAL A 61 -4.04 8.49 -18.28
C VAL A 61 -4.30 8.50 -19.78
N ALA A 62 -4.63 9.67 -20.35
CA ALA A 62 -4.85 9.84 -21.79
C ALA A 62 -3.58 9.53 -22.59
N ALA A 63 -2.41 10.01 -22.13
CA ALA A 63 -1.13 9.71 -22.76
C ALA A 63 -0.81 8.20 -22.70
N GLY A 64 -0.96 7.56 -21.54
CA GLY A 64 -0.72 6.13 -21.38
C GLY A 64 -1.59 5.26 -22.31
N LEU A 65 -2.89 5.57 -22.40
CA LEU A 65 -3.81 4.88 -23.31
C LEU A 65 -3.46 5.13 -24.78
N GLY A 66 -3.11 6.37 -25.14
CA GLY A 66 -2.71 6.73 -26.50
C GLY A 66 -1.46 6.00 -26.96
N LEU A 67 -0.42 5.95 -26.12
CA LEU A 67 0.80 5.19 -26.40
C LEU A 67 0.51 3.69 -26.51
N TRP A 68 -0.29 3.12 -25.60
CA TRP A 68 -0.62 1.70 -25.61
C TRP A 68 -1.35 1.28 -26.89
N LEU A 69 -2.35 2.07 -27.33
CA LEU A 69 -3.06 1.83 -28.58
C LEU A 69 -2.14 1.96 -29.80
N ASN A 70 -1.19 2.89 -29.79
CA ASN A 70 -0.23 3.06 -30.89
C ASN A 70 0.71 1.84 -31.02
N PHE A 71 1.20 1.31 -29.88
CA PHE A 71 2.05 0.11 -29.89
C PHE A 71 1.30 -1.15 -30.31
N ASN A 72 0.03 -1.28 -29.94
CA ASN A 72 -0.79 -2.45 -30.31
C ASN A 72 -1.25 -2.42 -31.77
N ARG A 73 -1.13 -1.26 -32.45
CA ARG A 73 -1.48 -1.06 -33.87
C ARG A 73 -0.31 -1.26 -34.83
N ARG A 74 0.75 -1.98 -34.44
CA ARG A 74 1.72 -2.50 -35.41
C ARG A 74 1.27 -3.87 -35.89
N PRO A 75 0.39 -3.98 -36.92
CA PRO A 75 0.16 -5.27 -37.55
C PRO A 75 1.49 -5.73 -38.15
N ALA A 76 1.76 -7.02 -38.00
CA ALA A 76 2.89 -7.69 -38.59
C ALA A 76 2.84 -7.54 -40.13
N GLN A 77 3.40 -6.46 -40.67
CA GLN A 77 3.96 -6.47 -42.02
C GLN A 77 5.30 -7.20 -41.96
N ARG A 78 5.24 -8.50 -41.73
CA ARG A 78 6.40 -9.38 -41.89
C ARG A 78 5.89 -10.67 -42.50
N ASN A 79 6.28 -10.86 -43.76
CA ASN A 79 6.21 -12.06 -44.60
C ASN A 79 5.16 -12.05 -45.72
N GLU A 80 5.24 -11.09 -46.65
CA GLU A 80 5.13 -11.45 -48.07
C GLU A 80 6.53 -11.80 -48.59
N VAL A 81 7.03 -12.97 -48.20
CA VAL A 81 8.11 -13.62 -48.93
C VAL A 81 7.45 -14.49 -50.00
N LYS A 82 7.34 -13.92 -51.19
CA LYS A 82 7.58 -14.60 -52.49
C LYS A 82 7.14 -16.08 -52.54
N ARG A 83 5.84 -16.35 -52.64
CA ARG A 83 5.33 -17.64 -53.15
C ARG A 83 5.47 -17.65 -54.68
N ILE A 84 6.63 -18.06 -55.15
CA ILE A 84 6.81 -18.62 -56.49
C ILE A 84 7.65 -19.88 -56.31
N THR A 85 6.99 -21.03 -56.11
CA THR A 85 7.18 -22.29 -56.86
C THR A 85 6.33 -23.43 -56.29
N GLU A 86 5.83 -24.24 -57.23
CA GLU A 86 5.50 -25.66 -57.12
C GLU A 86 4.22 -26.09 -56.38
N THR A 87 3.14 -26.09 -57.16
CA THR A 87 2.39 -27.32 -57.46
C THR A 87 3.31 -28.55 -57.62
N ASP A 88 3.12 -29.58 -56.80
CA ASP A 88 2.51 -30.87 -57.21
C ASP A 88 2.80 -31.96 -56.14
N GLN A 89 1.94 -32.98 -56.11
CA GLN A 89 2.03 -34.25 -55.39
C GLN A 89 1.48 -34.28 -53.95
N LYS A 90 0.20 -34.62 -53.76
CA LYS A 90 -0.42 -35.98 -53.83
C LYS A 90 -0.21 -36.79 -52.54
N ARG A 91 -1.25 -36.70 -51.69
CA ARG A 91 -1.96 -37.81 -51.02
C ARG A 91 -1.11 -38.80 -50.21
N THR A 92 -1.34 -38.86 -48.89
CA THR A 92 -1.59 -40.11 -48.13
C THR A 92 -2.05 -39.83 -46.69
N VAL A 93 -3.34 -40.09 -46.44
CA VAL A 93 -3.95 -40.85 -45.32
C VAL A 93 -3.59 -40.49 -43.86
N GLU A 94 -4.54 -39.85 -43.18
CA GLU A 94 -5.26 -40.35 -41.97
C GLU A 94 -4.47 -41.06 -40.85
N ARG A 95 -4.37 -40.40 -39.69
CA ARG A 95 -4.59 -41.09 -38.40
C ARG A 95 -4.94 -40.12 -37.27
N GLN A 96 -6.15 -40.32 -36.74
CA GLN A 96 -6.65 -39.78 -35.48
C GLN A 96 -5.88 -40.36 -34.28
N SER A 97 -5.68 -39.55 -33.24
CA SER A 97 -5.92 -39.88 -31.82
C SER A 97 -5.63 -38.59 -31.02
N GLU A 98 -6.65 -37.83 -30.62
CA GLU A 98 -7.34 -38.01 -29.34
C GLU A 98 -6.35 -38.01 -28.16
N ASN A 99 -6.14 -36.81 -27.58
CA ASN A 99 -5.61 -36.66 -26.24
C ASN A 99 -6.47 -35.62 -25.50
N LYS A 100 -7.30 -36.15 -24.63
CA LYS A 100 -8.25 -35.50 -23.72
C LYS A 100 -7.49 -34.81 -22.57
N PRO A 101 -7.95 -33.66 -22.06
CA PRO A 101 -7.34 -33.00 -20.91
C PRO A 101 -7.79 -33.65 -19.60
N ASP A 102 -6.81 -34.04 -18.78
CA ASP A 102 -7.03 -34.65 -17.47
C ASP A 102 -7.31 -33.55 -16.43
N ASN A 103 -8.60 -33.39 -16.10
CA ASN A 103 -9.11 -32.55 -15.03
C ASN A 103 -8.84 -33.24 -13.68
N ARG A 104 -7.73 -32.89 -13.00
CA ARG A 104 -7.54 -33.23 -11.58
C ARG A 104 -7.90 -32.06 -10.68
N LEU A 105 -9.09 -32.20 -10.11
CA LEU A 105 -9.60 -31.55 -8.91
C LEU A 105 -8.63 -31.74 -7.74
N ALA A 106 -7.91 -30.69 -7.34
CA ALA A 106 -7.22 -30.65 -6.05
C ALA A 106 -8.16 -30.03 -5.01
N ARG A 107 -8.52 -30.89 -4.06
CA ARG A 107 -9.43 -30.68 -2.95
C ARG A 107 -8.99 -29.54 -2.02
N THR A 108 -10.04 -28.94 -1.47
CA THR A 108 -10.07 -28.07 -0.30
C THR A 108 -9.31 -28.64 0.90
N SER A 109 -8.47 -27.81 1.51
CA SER A 109 -8.07 -27.97 2.91
C SER A 109 -7.81 -26.61 3.57
N ALA A 110 -8.81 -26.14 4.31
CA ALA A 110 -8.67 -25.23 5.45
C ALA A 110 -9.44 -25.90 6.61
N PRO A 111 -9.22 -25.56 7.91
CA PRO A 111 -8.37 -24.50 8.46
C PRO A 111 -7.45 -24.97 9.61
N LYS A 112 -6.25 -24.40 9.75
CA LYS A 112 -5.45 -24.55 10.99
C LYS A 112 -5.60 -23.29 11.85
N LYS A 113 -6.48 -23.38 12.86
CA LYS A 113 -6.67 -22.38 13.91
C LYS A 113 -5.38 -22.27 14.74
N ILE A 114 -4.64 -21.19 14.57
CA ILE A 114 -3.58 -20.81 15.53
C ILE A 114 -4.24 -19.89 16.56
N ARG A 115 -4.53 -20.48 17.72
CA ARG A 115 -4.76 -19.75 18.97
C ARG A 115 -3.40 -19.39 19.57
N LYS A 116 -3.08 -18.10 19.63
CA LYS A 116 -2.08 -17.52 20.54
C LYS A 116 -2.71 -16.23 21.08
N ALA A 117 -3.24 -16.28 22.29
CA ALA A 117 -2.56 -16.01 23.56
C ALA A 117 -2.69 -14.52 23.91
N ARG A 118 -3.41 -14.30 25.01
CA ARG A 118 -3.67 -13.01 25.66
C ARG A 118 -2.34 -12.31 25.95
N SER A 119 -2.17 -11.10 25.42
CA SER A 119 -1.26 -10.11 25.99
C SER A 119 -2.10 -9.09 26.75
N THR A 120 -1.89 -9.08 28.05
CA THR A 120 -2.44 -8.16 29.03
C THR A 120 -1.66 -6.84 29.02
N GLY A 121 -2.40 -5.73 29.07
CA GLY A 121 -2.00 -4.60 29.91
C GLY A 121 -0.94 -3.64 29.37
N ALA A 122 -1.07 -3.14 28.14
CA ALA A 122 -0.48 -1.85 27.80
C ALA A 122 -1.52 -0.76 28.10
N ARG A 123 -1.37 -0.10 29.25
CA ARG A 123 -2.05 1.16 29.57
C ARG A 123 -1.52 2.22 28.61
N ASN A 124 -2.14 2.31 27.44
CA ASN A 124 -1.90 3.42 26.55
C ASN A 124 -2.54 4.67 27.14
N LEU A 125 -1.72 5.52 27.75
CA LEU A 125 -2.02 6.93 27.99
C LEU A 125 -2.03 7.64 26.62
N PHE A 126 -3.01 7.32 25.78
CA PHE A 126 -3.31 8.14 24.62
C PHE A 126 -4.01 9.39 25.14
N ALA A 127 -3.27 10.50 25.13
CA ALA A 127 -3.84 11.83 25.20
C ALA A 127 -5.01 11.89 24.21
N SER A 128 -6.23 11.94 24.73
CA SER A 128 -7.44 12.10 23.95
C SER A 128 -7.41 13.49 23.35
N ASN A 129 -6.80 13.61 22.18
CA ASN A 129 -6.86 14.81 21.36
C ASN A 129 -8.32 14.91 20.89
N ARG A 130 -9.15 15.58 21.70
CA ARG A 130 -10.57 15.88 21.42
C ARG A 130 -10.61 16.86 20.26
N THR A 131 -10.44 16.32 19.05
CA THR A 131 -10.81 17.03 17.84
C THR A 131 -12.32 17.13 17.84
N HIS A 132 -12.81 18.37 17.89
CA HIS A 132 -14.22 18.72 17.79
C HIS A 132 -14.70 18.31 16.40
N ARG A 133 -15.09 17.04 16.26
CA ARG A 133 -15.62 16.49 15.02
C ARG A 133 -17.02 17.06 14.90
N HIS A 134 -17.18 18.08 14.05
CA HIS A 134 -18.49 18.41 13.49
C HIS A 134 -19.05 17.13 12.89
N ARG A 135 -19.98 16.51 13.62
CA ARG A 135 -20.82 15.42 13.14
C ARG A 135 -21.74 16.07 12.11
N ILE A 136 -21.23 16.19 10.89
CA ILE A 136 -22.08 16.37 9.72
C ILE A 136 -22.90 15.09 9.69
N GLU A 137 -24.15 15.18 10.15
CA GLU A 137 -25.15 14.15 9.93
C GLU A 137 -25.32 14.05 8.42
N THR A 138 -24.55 13.16 7.81
CA THR A 138 -24.76 12.79 6.42
C THR A 138 -26.12 12.12 6.38
N ALA A 139 -27.11 12.89 5.93
CA ALA A 139 -28.41 12.38 5.52
C ALA A 139 -28.19 11.07 4.79
N LYS A 140 -28.77 9.98 5.29
CA LYS A 140 -28.67 8.67 4.65
C LYS A 140 -29.17 8.85 3.22
N PRO A 141 -28.31 8.73 2.19
CA PRO A 141 -28.80 8.82 0.83
C PRO A 141 -29.79 7.67 0.67
N GLN A 142 -31.04 8.00 0.36
CA GLN A 142 -32.04 6.99 0.02
C GLN A 142 -31.63 6.44 -1.35
N LEU A 143 -30.76 5.44 -1.32
CA LEU A 143 -30.30 4.80 -2.53
C LEU A 143 -31.46 4.09 -3.20
N SER A 144 -31.64 4.37 -4.49
CA SER A 144 -32.58 3.65 -5.33
C SER A 144 -32.19 2.17 -5.38
N PRO A 145 -33.15 1.22 -5.40
CA PRO A 145 -32.84 -0.21 -5.46
C PRO A 145 -31.94 -0.60 -6.66
N ALA A 146 -31.96 0.18 -7.75
CA ALA A 146 -31.05 0.01 -8.88
C ALA A 146 -29.58 0.31 -8.52
N GLU A 147 -29.33 1.36 -7.73
CA GLU A 147 -27.98 1.75 -7.31
C GLU A 147 -27.37 0.74 -6.33
N ILE A 148 -28.21 0.02 -5.59
CA ILE A 148 -27.78 -1.07 -4.71
C ILE A 148 -27.25 -2.24 -5.54
N ALA A 149 -27.96 -2.64 -6.60
CA ALA A 149 -27.53 -3.71 -7.49
C ALA A 149 -26.22 -3.37 -8.21
N GLU A 150 -26.04 -2.13 -8.68
CA GLU A 150 -24.80 -1.68 -9.29
C GLU A 150 -23.63 -1.70 -8.30
N LYS A 151 -23.85 -1.26 -7.06
CA LYS A 151 -22.82 -1.33 -6.01
C LYS A 151 -22.41 -2.77 -5.70
N GLU A 152 -23.34 -3.71 -5.68
CA GLU A 152 -23.03 -5.12 -5.50
C GLU A 152 -22.18 -5.67 -6.66
N GLN A 153 -22.48 -5.28 -7.90
CA GLN A 153 -21.66 -5.65 -9.06
C GLN A 153 -20.24 -5.08 -8.95
N VAL A 154 -20.08 -3.82 -8.55
CA VAL A 154 -18.76 -3.23 -8.34
C VAL A 154 -17.99 -3.94 -7.23
N LEU A 155 -18.65 -4.25 -6.11
CA LEU A 155 -18.02 -4.97 -5.00
C LEU A 155 -17.61 -6.40 -5.37
N THR A 156 -18.42 -7.11 -6.16
CA THR A 156 -18.08 -8.45 -6.65
C THR A 156 -16.92 -8.41 -7.65
N ALA A 157 -16.91 -7.45 -8.57
CA ALA A 157 -15.80 -7.23 -9.49
C ALA A 157 -14.50 -6.92 -8.73
N LEU A 158 -14.54 -6.04 -7.72
CA LEU A 158 -13.38 -5.71 -6.90
C LEU A 158 -12.84 -6.92 -6.12
N ARG A 159 -13.73 -7.78 -5.60
CA ARG A 159 -13.36 -9.04 -4.95
C ARG A 159 -12.68 -10.00 -5.93
N LEU A 160 -13.19 -10.13 -7.15
CA LEU A 160 -12.59 -10.98 -8.18
C LEU A 160 -11.21 -10.46 -8.61
N VAL A 161 -11.07 -9.15 -8.81
CA VAL A 161 -9.80 -8.52 -9.17
C VAL A 161 -8.77 -8.70 -8.05
N SER A 162 -9.15 -8.45 -6.79
CA SER A 162 -8.24 -8.64 -5.66
C SER A 162 -7.83 -10.11 -5.47
N ALA A 163 -8.74 -11.07 -5.68
CA ALA A 163 -8.43 -12.49 -5.68
C ALA A 163 -7.42 -12.87 -6.79
N LYS A 164 -7.61 -12.34 -8.01
CA LYS A 164 -6.69 -12.56 -9.14
C LYS A 164 -5.32 -11.93 -8.90
N LEU A 165 -5.27 -10.72 -8.34
CA LEU A 165 -4.03 -10.06 -7.98
C LEU A 165 -3.25 -10.88 -6.93
N ASN A 166 -3.94 -11.35 -5.88
CA ASN A 166 -3.31 -12.15 -4.84
C ASN A 166 -2.80 -13.49 -5.39
N LEU A 167 -3.52 -14.09 -6.34
CA LEU A 167 -3.05 -15.29 -7.05
C LEU A 167 -1.78 -15.00 -7.88
N ALA A 168 -1.76 -13.89 -8.62
CA ALA A 168 -0.59 -13.48 -9.39
C ALA A 168 0.62 -13.21 -8.49
N GLN A 169 0.40 -12.50 -7.37
CA GLN A 169 1.44 -12.22 -6.38
C GLN A 169 1.98 -13.51 -5.74
N ARG A 170 1.11 -14.47 -5.43
CA ARG A 170 1.56 -15.79 -4.96
C ARG A 170 2.38 -16.51 -6.02
N ARG A 171 1.99 -16.43 -7.30
CA ARG A 171 2.76 -17.05 -8.38
C ARG A 171 4.13 -16.42 -8.57
N THR A 172 4.28 -15.10 -8.38
CA THR A 172 5.59 -14.45 -8.47
C THR A 172 6.47 -14.73 -7.26
N GLN A 173 5.89 -14.80 -6.05
CA GLN A 173 6.62 -15.11 -4.82
C GLN A 173 6.95 -16.60 -4.64
N SER A 174 6.15 -17.49 -5.23
CA SER A 174 6.34 -18.95 -5.13
C SER A 174 6.99 -19.55 -6.37
N ALA A 175 7.37 -18.73 -7.36
CA ALA A 175 8.20 -19.22 -8.46
C ALA A 175 9.53 -19.67 -7.84
N PRO A 176 9.89 -20.97 -7.89
CA PRO A 176 11.18 -21.41 -7.40
C PRO A 176 12.23 -20.63 -8.17
N SER A 177 13.12 -19.95 -7.44
CA SER A 177 14.34 -19.41 -7.99
C SER A 177 15.09 -20.57 -8.65
N LEU A 178 14.86 -20.78 -9.94
CA LEU A 178 15.73 -21.57 -10.78
C LEU A 178 17.08 -20.84 -10.73
N ASN A 179 17.99 -21.36 -9.88
CA ASN A 179 19.41 -21.64 -10.17
C ASN A 179 20.18 -20.53 -10.92
N LEU A 180 21.41 -20.13 -10.62
CA LEU A 180 22.56 -20.84 -10.09
C LEU A 180 23.69 -19.80 -10.21
N ILE A 181 24.42 -19.42 -9.17
CA ILE A 181 25.86 -19.16 -9.31
C ILE A 181 26.53 -19.70 -8.05
N HIS A 182 26.79 -21.00 -8.10
CA HIS A 182 27.76 -21.69 -7.26
C HIS A 182 29.11 -21.52 -7.93
N ASN A 183 29.85 -20.45 -7.60
CA ASN A 183 31.26 -20.38 -7.94
C ASN A 183 32.06 -20.73 -6.69
N GLN A 184 32.53 -21.97 -6.73
CA GLN A 184 33.34 -22.64 -5.73
C GLN A 184 34.66 -21.91 -5.52
N HIS A 185 35.08 -21.86 -4.26
CA HIS A 185 36.47 -21.67 -3.87
C HIS A 185 37.37 -22.64 -4.63
N LYS A 186 38.41 -22.12 -5.29
CA LYS A 186 39.61 -22.90 -5.58
C LYS A 186 40.79 -22.19 -4.91
N ILE A 187 41.13 -22.69 -3.73
CA ILE A 187 42.40 -22.48 -3.03
C ILE A 187 43.34 -23.54 -3.59
N GLY A 188 44.55 -23.15 -3.98
CA GLY A 188 45.60 -24.03 -4.51
C GLY A 188 46.46 -23.30 -5.52
#